data_AF-A0A7J5ZL21-F1
#
_entry.id   AF-A0A7J5ZL21-F1
#
_cell.length_a   1.000
_cell.length_b   1.000
_cell.length_c   1.000
_cell.angle_alpha   90.00
_cell.angle_beta   90.00
_cell.angle_gamma   90.00
#
_symmetry.space_group_name_H-M   'P 1'
#
loop_
_entity.id
_entity.type
_entity.pdbx_description
1 polymer ?
#
loop_
_entity_poly.entity_id
_entity_poly.type
_entity_poly.pdbx_seq_one_letter_code
_entity_poly.pdbx_strand_id
1 'polypeptide(L)'
;MRGLPLMTSMPLENWLLFYMHRNADVTHSLLQTLNKVSEPMGIRLQRPGMIEYDDRQEALLRALQQNVGQQVQMVGLTHWVESSVTM
;
A
#
# COMPACT_ATOMS: atom_id res chain seq x y z
N MET A 1 -3.29 21.88 -6.74
CA MET A 1 -4.43 20.93 -6.64
C MET A 1 -4.41 20.29 -5.24
N ARG A 2 -4.87 21.01 -4.20
CA ARG A 2 -4.98 20.44 -2.85
C ARG A 2 -6.45 20.50 -2.44
N GLY A 3 -7.00 19.38 -1.98
CA GLY A 3 -8.40 19.30 -1.53
C GLY A 3 -9.45 19.38 -2.64
N LEU A 4 -9.06 19.20 -3.91
CA LEU A 4 -10.01 19.05 -5.01
C LEU A 4 -10.13 17.56 -5.34
N PRO A 5 -11.35 17.02 -5.47
CA PRO A 5 -11.54 15.65 -5.87
C PRO A 5 -11.02 15.43 -7.29
N LEU A 6 -10.58 14.21 -7.57
CA LEU A 6 -10.24 13.81 -8.92
C LEU A 6 -11.50 13.85 -9.82
N MET A 7 -11.30 14.14 -11.10
CA MET A 7 -12.40 14.12 -12.10
C MET A 7 -13.11 12.76 -12.12
N THR A 8 -12.35 11.68 -11.91
CA THR A 8 -12.84 10.33 -11.68
C THR A 8 -11.95 9.66 -10.63
N SER A 9 -12.57 8.93 -9.71
CA SER A 9 -11.87 8.10 -8.74
C SER A 9 -12.43 6.69 -8.77
N MET A 10 -11.55 5.69 -8.69
CA MET A 10 -11.96 4.30 -8.48
C MET A 10 -11.77 3.96 -7.00
N PRO A 11 -12.76 3.32 -6.35
CA PRO A 11 -12.60 2.88 -4.98
C PRO A 11 -11.53 1.77 -4.92
N LEU A 12 -10.60 1.90 -3.96
CA LEU A 12 -9.58 0.90 -3.70
C LEU A 12 -10.03 0.04 -2.52
N GLU A 13 -10.67 -1.07 -2.83
CA GLU A 13 -11.38 -1.95 -1.89
C GLU A 13 -10.60 -3.21 -1.56
N ASN A 14 -9.97 -3.84 -2.55
CA ASN A 14 -9.21 -5.07 -2.39
C ASN A 14 -7.76 -4.86 -2.81
N TRP A 15 -6.92 -4.49 -1.86
CA TRP A 15 -5.50 -4.23 -2.09
C TRP A 15 -4.66 -4.73 -0.93
N LEU A 16 -3.39 -4.99 -1.21
CA LEU A 16 -2.46 -5.60 -0.27
C LEU A 16 -1.28 -4.67 -0.01
N LEU A 17 -0.81 -4.66 1.23
CA LEU A 17 0.39 -3.93 1.63
C LEU A 17 1.39 -4.90 2.27
N PHE A 18 2.52 -5.08 1.59
CA PHE A 18 3.60 -5.94 2.06
C PHE A 18 4.65 -5.12 2.79
N TYR A 19 5.08 -5.62 3.94
CA TYR A 19 6.06 -4.97 4.78
C TYR A 19 6.94 -5.98 5.49
N MET A 20 8.17 -5.57 5.80
CA MET A 20 9.05 -6.32 6.69
C MET A 20 8.76 -5.92 8.12
N HIS A 21 9.00 -6.82 9.09
CA HIS A 21 8.77 -6.56 10.51
C HIS A 21 9.31 -5.20 10.97
N ARG A 22 10.57 -4.91 10.63
CA ARG A 22 11.27 -3.67 11.00
C ARG A 22 10.64 -2.39 10.45
N ASN A 23 9.77 -2.50 9.44
CA ASN A 23 9.12 -1.37 8.79
C ASN A 23 7.68 -1.17 9.26
N ALA A 24 7.19 -1.92 10.25
CA ALA A 24 5.80 -1.86 10.71
C ALA A 24 5.36 -0.42 11.05
N ASP A 25 6.19 0.34 11.76
CA ASP A 25 5.89 1.74 12.14
C ASP A 25 5.75 2.66 10.91
N VAL A 26 6.63 2.48 9.91
CA VAL A 26 6.57 3.22 8.64
C VAL A 26 5.32 2.85 7.86
N THR A 27 4.99 1.55 7.81
CA THR A 27 3.78 1.04 7.15
C THR A 27 2.52 1.62 7.78
N HIS A 28 2.45 1.66 9.12
CA HIS A 28 1.33 2.28 9.83
C HIS A 28 1.21 3.78 9.55
N SER A 29 2.34 4.50 9.55
CA SER A 29 2.38 5.94 9.25
C SER A 29 1.95 6.25 7.81
N LEU A 30 2.38 5.42 6.86
CA LEU A 30 1.96 5.49 5.46
C LEU A 30 0.44 5.29 5.34
N LEU A 31 -0.12 4.26 5.98
CA LEU A 31 -1.56 4.02 5.95
C LEU A 31 -2.38 5.17 6.54
N GLN A 32 -1.93 5.73 7.64
CA GLN A 32 -2.59 6.88 8.24
C GLN A 32 -2.55 8.09 7.29
N THR A 33 -1.43 8.29 6.61
CA THR A 33 -1.27 9.38 5.64
C THR A 33 -2.17 9.16 4.42
N LEU A 34 -2.17 7.96 3.84
CA LEU A 34 -3.02 7.61 2.71
C LEU A 34 -4.51 7.80 3.02
N ASN A 35 -4.97 7.39 4.20
CA ASN A 35 -6.34 7.61 4.63
C ASN A 35 -6.70 9.10 4.76
N LYS A 36 -5.78 9.94 5.24
CA LYS A 36 -6.01 11.38 5.38
C LYS A 36 -6.10 12.09 4.03
N VAL A 37 -5.34 11.64 3.03
CA VAL A 37 -5.27 12.32 1.73
C VAL A 37 -6.25 11.77 0.69
N SER A 38 -6.68 10.51 0.84
CA SER A 38 -7.59 9.85 -0.12
C SER A 38 -8.98 10.50 -0.12
N GLU A 39 -9.53 10.81 1.06
CA GLU A 39 -10.86 11.40 1.20
C GLU A 39 -10.98 12.78 0.51
N PRO A 40 -10.09 13.76 0.74
CA PRO A 40 -10.11 15.03 -0.01
C PRO A 40 -9.92 14.88 -1.52
N MET A 41 -9.35 13.77 -1.98
CA MET A 41 -9.18 13.44 -3.39
C MET A 41 -10.39 12.68 -3.98
N GLY A 42 -11.40 12.38 -3.17
CA GLY A 42 -12.57 11.60 -3.56
C GLY A 42 -12.29 10.10 -3.74
N ILE A 43 -11.15 9.59 -3.25
CA ILE A 43 -10.78 8.18 -3.33
C ILE A 43 -11.30 7.47 -2.08
N ARG A 44 -12.19 6.49 -2.27
CA ARG A 44 -12.61 5.60 -1.18
C ARG A 44 -11.54 4.52 -1.00
N LEU A 45 -10.83 4.58 0.12
CA LEU A 45 -9.72 3.67 0.45
C LEU A 45 -10.16 2.72 1.57
N GLN A 46 -10.29 1.43 1.27
CA GLN A 46 -10.49 0.41 2.29
C GLN A 46 -9.17 0.05 2.97
N ARG A 47 -9.25 -0.53 4.18
CA ARG A 47 -8.06 -1.04 4.86
C ARG A 47 -7.44 -2.18 4.05
N PRO A 48 -6.13 -2.16 3.75
CA PRO A 48 -5.51 -3.23 2.99
C PRO A 48 -5.36 -4.51 3.80
N GLY A 49 -5.20 -5.62 3.08
CA GLY A 49 -4.60 -6.83 3.64
C GLY A 49 -3.11 -6.60 3.93
N MET A 50 -2.74 -6.70 5.21
CA MET A 50 -1.38 -6.47 5.68
C MET A 50 -0.60 -7.79 5.67
N ILE A 51 0.45 -7.88 4.86
CA ILE A 51 1.26 -9.10 4.74
C ILE A 51 2.69 -8.80 5.20
N GLU A 52 3.05 -9.37 6.35
CA GLU A 52 4.41 -9.31 6.86
C GLU A 52 5.26 -10.39 6.19
N TYR A 53 6.50 -10.06 5.80
CA TYR A 53 7.46 -11.02 5.25
C TYR A 53 8.88 -10.79 5.79
N ASP A 54 9.70 -11.84 5.78
CA ASP A 54 11.11 -11.76 6.17
C ASP A 54 11.91 -10.85 5.24
N ASP A 55 13.06 -10.36 5.71
CA ASP A 55 13.97 -9.51 4.92
C ASP A 55 14.77 -10.24 3.83
N ARG A 56 14.08 -11.05 3.02
CA ARG A 56 14.65 -11.87 1.94
C ARG A 56 13.79 -11.72 0.70
N GLN A 57 14.42 -11.57 -0.46
CA GLN A 57 13.68 -11.43 -1.72
C GLN A 57 12.82 -12.66 -2.02
N GLU A 58 13.26 -13.86 -1.65
CA GLU A 58 12.49 -15.09 -1.82
C GLU A 58 11.26 -15.13 -0.92
N ALA A 59 11.33 -14.50 0.27
CA ALA A 59 10.18 -14.38 1.16
C ALA A 59 9.11 -13.46 0.56
N LEU A 60 9.53 -12.33 -0.04
CA LEU A 60 8.62 -11.45 -0.78
C LEU A 60 7.96 -12.17 -1.96
N LEU A 61 8.75 -12.87 -2.79
CA LEU A 61 8.23 -13.59 -3.95
C LEU A 61 7.20 -14.65 -3.53
N ARG A 62 7.47 -15.42 -2.47
CA ARG A 62 6.52 -16.40 -1.94
C ARG A 62 5.26 -15.73 -1.40
N ALA A 63 5.39 -14.64 -0.64
CA ALA A 63 4.26 -13.91 -0.10
C ALA A 63 3.37 -13.35 -1.23
N LEU A 64 3.97 -12.83 -2.31
CA LEU A 64 3.24 -12.37 -3.50
C LEU A 64 2.49 -13.53 -4.16
N GLN A 65 3.17 -14.64 -4.45
CA GLN A 65 2.55 -15.80 -5.09
C GLN A 65 1.38 -16.41 -4.30
N GLN A 66 1.44 -16.33 -2.97
CA GLN A 66 0.41 -16.88 -2.09
C GLN A 66 -0.81 -15.98 -1.91
N ASN A 67 -0.63 -14.65 -1.99
CA ASN A 67 -1.68 -13.70 -1.60
C ASN A 67 -2.24 -12.90 -2.79
N VAL A 68 -1.49 -12.77 -3.89
CA VAL A 68 -1.93 -11.98 -5.05
C VAL A 68 -2.80 -12.83 -5.97
N GLY A 69 -4.12 -12.58 -5.91
CA GLY A 69 -5.11 -13.16 -6.82
C GLY A 69 -5.64 -12.14 -7.83
N GLN A 70 -6.46 -12.61 -8.80
CA GLN A 70 -7.03 -11.76 -9.87
C GLN A 70 -7.90 -10.60 -9.36
N GLN A 71 -8.42 -10.69 -8.14
CA GLN A 71 -9.28 -9.66 -7.54
C GLN A 71 -8.49 -8.52 -6.87
N VAL A 72 -7.17 -8.68 -6.71
CA VAL A 72 -6.32 -7.66 -6.08
C VAL A 72 -6.15 -6.49 -7.04
N GLN A 73 -6.61 -5.33 -6.62
CA GLN A 73 -6.58 -4.09 -7.41
C GLN A 73 -5.21 -3.42 -7.37
N MET A 74 -4.48 -3.56 -6.27
CA MET A 74 -3.16 -2.94 -6.07
C MET A 74 -2.32 -3.71 -5.05
N VAL A 75 -1.00 -3.67 -5.26
CA VAL A 75 0.02 -4.15 -4.31
C VAL A 75 0.94 -3.00 -3.95
N GLY A 76 1.03 -2.68 -2.65
CA GLY A 76 2.01 -1.75 -2.10
C GLY A 76 3.17 -2.48 -1.45
N LEU A 77 4.40 -1.99 -1.64
CA LEU A 77 5.61 -2.52 -1.02
C LEU A 77 6.30 -1.41 -0.21
N THR A 78 6.43 -1.59 1.10
CA THR A 78 7.00 -0.53 1.96
C THR A 78 8.51 -0.33 1.74
N HIS A 79 9.22 -1.38 1.32
CA HIS A 79 10.67 -1.32 1.03
C HIS A 79 11.01 -0.40 -0.17
N TRP A 80 10.09 -0.24 -1.12
CA TRP A 80 10.33 0.60 -2.31
C TRP A 80 10.16 2.10 -2.06
N VAL A 81 9.60 2.50 -0.92
CA VAL A 81 9.36 3.92 -0.60
C VAL A 81 10.67 4.66 -0.28
N GLU A 82 11.69 3.98 0.25
CA GLU A 82 12.98 4.62 0.57
C GLU A 82 13.84 4.90 -0.67
N SER A 83 13.77 4.04 -1.70
CA SER A 83 14.55 4.23 -2.93
C SER A 83 14.05 5.41 -3.78
N SER A 84 12.77 5.79 -3.67
CA SER A 84 12.19 6.92 -4.43
C SER A 84 12.37 8.29 -3.76
N VAL A 85 12.78 8.34 -2.49
CA VAL A 85 13.04 9.61 -1.76
C VAL A 85 14.51 10.04 -1.89
N THR A 86 15.36 9.21 -2.51
CA THR A 86 16.80 9.48 -2.71
C THR A 86 17.15 9.82 -4.17
N MET A 87 16.20 10.34 -4.95
CA MET A 87 16.44 10.88 -6.31
C MET A 87 15.86 12.28 -6.46
#